data_AF-A0A1J4PXU7-F1
#
_entry.id   AF-A0A1J4PXU7-F1
#
_cell.length_a   1.000
_cell.length_b   1.000
_cell.length_c   1.000
_cell.angle_alpha   90.00
_cell.angle_beta   90.00
_cell.angle_gamma   90.00
#
_symmetry.space_group_name_H-M   'P 1'
#
loop_
_entity.id
_entity.type
_entity.pdbx_description
1 polymer ?
#
loop_
_entity_poly.entity_id
_entity_poly.type
_entity_poly.pdbx_seq_one_letter_code
_entity_poly.pdbx_strand_id
1 'polypeptide(L)'
;MIVMQPVLEIFAVDDFALWPVGEHESYGYLVLNGELTLAEVGTAVRQIADCNGFGPEEEHGPCPADPLGAFLNGLLIMPDLVATGGFRVTDDATGTVFVEPGCCNGLETWRDWLDVLDGTGCSSFGHDPSSVAERVGDTVRLTLDVHGGDGSPVIQLSVDHVRTLVAGAQLDLRHFLGLAGTWAEQHLPAHAAAVTAALVRALDLTPAP
;
A
#
# COMPACT_ATOMS: atom_id res chain seq x y z
N MET A 1 21.47 4.98 3.49
CA MET A 1 20.89 5.55 2.24
C MET A 1 19.40 5.58 2.48
N ILE A 2 18.72 6.66 2.12
CA ILE A 2 17.28 6.71 2.34
C ILE A 2 16.58 6.01 1.18
N VAL A 3 15.72 5.07 1.52
CA VAL A 3 14.89 4.32 0.58
C VAL A 3 13.44 4.53 0.97
N MET A 4 12.61 4.75 -0.03
CA MET A 4 11.16 4.81 0.10
C MET A 4 10.57 3.69 -0.75
N GLN A 5 9.80 2.80 -0.13
CA GLN A 5 9.21 1.66 -0.81
C GLN A 5 7.72 1.61 -0.54
N PRO A 6 6.88 1.36 -1.57
CA PRO A 6 5.49 1.02 -1.34
C PRO A 6 5.43 -0.37 -0.71
N VAL A 7 4.80 -0.46 0.46
CA VAL A 7 4.60 -1.73 1.14
C VAL A 7 3.13 -1.98 1.38
N LEU A 8 2.73 -3.24 1.22
CA LEU A 8 1.41 -3.76 1.56
C LEU A 8 1.55 -4.59 2.83
N GLU A 9 0.73 -4.30 3.84
CA GLU A 9 0.64 -5.12 5.04
C GLU A 9 0.02 -6.47 4.67
N ILE A 10 0.67 -7.57 5.03
CA ILE A 10 0.26 -8.93 4.70
C ILE A 10 0.18 -9.79 5.95
N PHE A 11 -0.76 -10.74 5.92
CA PHE A 11 -0.96 -11.72 6.99
C PHE A 11 -0.93 -13.12 6.41
N ALA A 12 -0.23 -14.03 7.09
CA ALA A 12 -0.32 -15.44 6.80
C ALA A 12 -1.76 -15.91 7.05
N VAL A 13 -2.32 -16.62 6.08
CA VAL A 13 -3.60 -17.31 6.25
C VAL A 13 -3.43 -18.74 5.82
N ASP A 14 -3.77 -19.61 6.76
CA ASP A 14 -3.88 -21.03 6.51
C ASP A 14 -5.10 -21.27 5.61
N ASP A 15 -4.98 -22.21 4.67
CA ASP A 15 -6.07 -22.74 3.84
C ASP A 15 -6.63 -21.87 2.70
N PHE A 16 -5.91 -20.82 2.23
CA PHE A 16 -6.31 -20.12 1.01
C PHE A 16 -6.07 -20.97 -0.26
N ALA A 17 -7.13 -21.21 -1.05
CA ALA A 17 -7.10 -22.17 -2.16
C ALA A 17 -7.59 -21.61 -3.52
N LEU A 18 -7.88 -20.30 -3.64
CA LEU A 18 -8.39 -19.75 -4.91
C LEU A 18 -7.27 -19.60 -5.96
N TRP A 19 -6.04 -19.30 -5.52
CA TRP A 19 -4.84 -19.22 -6.37
C TRP A 19 -3.57 -19.38 -5.53
N PRO A 20 -2.40 -19.61 -6.16
CA PRO A 20 -1.13 -19.69 -5.45
C PRO A 20 -0.76 -18.35 -4.80
N VAL A 21 -0.38 -18.41 -3.52
CA VAL A 21 0.15 -17.29 -2.74
C VAL A 21 1.55 -17.65 -2.22
N GLY A 22 2.41 -16.66 -2.03
CA GLY A 22 3.75 -16.88 -1.45
C GLY A 22 3.68 -17.21 0.04
N GLU A 23 4.72 -17.86 0.55
CA GLU A 23 4.91 -18.08 1.99
C GLU A 23 5.36 -16.79 2.67
N HIS A 24 4.71 -16.40 3.76
CA HIS A 24 5.01 -15.18 4.50
C HIS A 24 4.85 -15.41 6.00
N GLU A 25 5.52 -14.58 6.79
CA GLU A 25 5.32 -14.57 8.24
C GLU A 25 3.90 -14.09 8.60
N SER A 26 3.47 -14.38 9.83
CA SER A 26 2.11 -14.08 10.31
C SER A 26 1.72 -12.61 10.21
N TYR A 27 2.72 -11.72 10.26
CA TYR A 27 2.56 -10.28 10.14
C TYR A 27 3.80 -9.71 9.46
N GLY A 28 3.62 -8.99 8.36
CA GLY A 28 4.75 -8.41 7.65
C GLY A 28 4.35 -7.45 6.54
N TYR A 29 5.37 -6.99 5.80
CA TYR A 29 5.21 -6.07 4.69
C TYR A 29 5.74 -6.69 3.41
N LEU A 30 4.92 -6.69 2.37
CA LEU A 30 5.32 -7.02 1.01
C LEU A 30 5.64 -5.74 0.24
N VAL A 31 6.86 -5.63 -0.28
CA VAL A 31 7.25 -4.48 -1.13
C VAL A 31 6.58 -4.62 -2.51
N LEU A 32 5.77 -3.65 -2.90
CA LEU A 32 5.07 -3.67 -4.19
C LEU A 32 5.91 -3.05 -5.31
N ASN A 33 6.71 -3.87 -5.99
CA ASN A 33 7.57 -3.42 -7.08
C ASN A 33 7.49 -4.35 -8.32
N GLY A 34 8.37 -4.11 -9.29
CA GLY A 34 8.45 -4.89 -10.54
C GLY A 34 9.23 -6.21 -10.44
N GLU A 35 9.69 -6.60 -9.26
CA GLU A 35 10.52 -7.80 -9.04
C GLU A 35 9.76 -8.93 -8.35
N LEU A 36 8.48 -8.71 -8.04
CA LEU A 36 7.62 -9.69 -7.39
C LEU A 36 7.45 -10.96 -8.24
N THR A 37 7.55 -12.10 -7.58
CA THR A 37 7.19 -13.39 -8.14
C THR A 37 5.69 -13.50 -8.35
N LEU A 38 5.28 -14.45 -9.20
CA LEU A 38 3.86 -14.74 -9.46
C LEU A 38 3.07 -15.05 -8.17
N ALA A 39 3.69 -15.75 -7.22
CA ALA A 39 3.07 -16.10 -5.95
C ALA A 39 2.92 -14.89 -5.01
N GLU A 40 3.91 -13.99 -4.99
CA GLU A 40 3.83 -12.75 -4.21
C GLU A 40 2.82 -11.78 -4.80
N VAL A 41 2.69 -11.71 -6.13
CA VAL A 41 1.59 -10.98 -6.79
C VAL A 41 0.24 -11.56 -6.36
N GLY A 42 0.11 -12.89 -6.34
CA GLY A 42 -1.07 -13.58 -5.83
C GLY A 42 -1.37 -13.23 -4.37
N THR A 43 -0.34 -13.15 -3.51
CA THR A 43 -0.48 -12.69 -2.13
C THR A 43 -1.01 -11.27 -2.06
N ALA A 44 -0.43 -10.35 -2.84
CA ALA A 44 -0.86 -8.95 -2.86
C ALA A 44 -2.32 -8.80 -3.28
N VAL A 45 -2.73 -9.48 -4.37
CA VAL A 45 -4.12 -9.45 -4.85
C VAL A 45 -5.07 -10.05 -3.81
N ARG A 46 -4.69 -11.17 -3.18
CA ARG A 46 -5.47 -11.77 -2.09
C ARG A 46 -5.68 -10.76 -0.97
N GLN A 47 -4.60 -10.19 -0.46
CA GLN A 47 -4.65 -9.30 0.68
C GLN A 47 -5.50 -8.06 0.41
N ILE A 48 -5.34 -7.43 -0.75
CA ILE A 48 -6.17 -6.28 -1.15
C ILE A 48 -7.63 -6.70 -1.31
N ALA A 49 -7.93 -7.86 -1.90
CA ALA A 49 -9.30 -8.35 -2.00
C ALA A 49 -9.93 -8.61 -0.62
N ASP A 50 -9.20 -9.25 0.28
CA ASP A 50 -9.62 -9.61 1.63
C ASP A 50 -9.90 -8.36 2.48
N CYS A 51 -9.01 -7.35 2.41
CA CYS A 51 -9.20 -6.05 3.06
C CYS A 51 -10.48 -5.32 2.63
N ASN A 52 -10.93 -5.56 1.40
CA ASN A 52 -12.14 -4.94 0.84
C ASN A 52 -13.34 -5.88 0.84
N GLY A 53 -13.22 -7.09 1.39
CA GLY A 53 -14.32 -8.03 1.52
C GLY A 53 -15.28 -7.61 2.62
N PHE A 54 -16.58 -7.84 2.42
CA PHE A 54 -17.59 -7.63 3.46
C PHE A 54 -18.20 -8.95 3.90
N GLY A 55 -18.60 -9.00 5.17
CA GLY A 55 -19.47 -10.05 5.67
C GLY A 55 -20.86 -10.00 4.98
N PRO A 56 -21.61 -11.10 4.96
CA PRO A 56 -22.91 -11.21 4.28
C PRO A 56 -24.02 -10.29 4.83
N GLU A 57 -23.76 -9.53 5.90
CA GLU A 57 -24.73 -8.68 6.60
C GLU A 57 -24.73 -7.20 6.18
N GLU A 58 -23.81 -6.79 5.29
CA GLU A 58 -23.73 -5.39 4.84
C GLU A 58 -24.66 -5.08 3.65
N GLU A 59 -25.18 -3.85 3.58
CA GLU A 59 -26.24 -3.36 2.67
C GLU A 59 -25.91 -3.37 1.14
N HIS A 60 -24.93 -4.16 0.71
CA HIS A 60 -24.36 -4.10 -0.65
C HIS A 60 -24.95 -5.12 -1.64
N GLY A 61 -26.09 -5.75 -1.29
CA GLY A 61 -26.82 -6.69 -2.14
C GLY A 61 -26.37 -8.15 -2.00
N PRO A 62 -26.99 -9.10 -2.73
CA PRO A 62 -26.67 -10.51 -2.61
C PRO A 62 -25.26 -10.81 -3.13
N CYS A 63 -24.43 -11.39 -2.26
CA CYS A 63 -23.10 -11.87 -2.61
C CYS A 63 -23.17 -12.98 -3.69
N PRO A 64 -22.23 -13.04 -4.64
CA PRO A 64 -22.14 -14.16 -5.58
C PRO A 64 -22.09 -15.51 -4.85
N ALA A 65 -22.70 -16.54 -5.45
CA ALA A 65 -22.75 -17.87 -4.84
C ALA A 65 -21.47 -18.69 -5.05
N ASP A 66 -20.65 -18.33 -6.05
CA ASP A 66 -19.38 -19.00 -6.29
C ASP A 66 -18.28 -18.43 -5.38
N PRO A 67 -17.36 -19.27 -4.85
CA PRO A 67 -16.35 -18.81 -3.88
C PRO A 67 -15.43 -17.70 -4.39
N LEU A 68 -15.10 -17.71 -5.68
CA LEU A 68 -14.23 -16.71 -6.28
C LEU A 68 -14.94 -15.35 -6.40
N GLY A 69 -16.15 -15.35 -6.94
CA GLY A 69 -16.99 -14.16 -7.05
C GLY A 69 -17.30 -13.56 -5.69
N ALA A 70 -17.59 -14.40 -4.68
CA ALA A 70 -17.82 -13.96 -3.31
C ALA A 70 -16.59 -13.26 -2.73
N PHE A 71 -15.39 -13.84 -2.92
CA PHE A 71 -14.14 -13.28 -2.42
C PHE A 71 -13.76 -11.97 -3.10
N LEU A 72 -14.00 -11.85 -4.42
CA LEU A 72 -13.70 -10.62 -5.17
C LEU A 72 -14.78 -9.55 -5.07
N ASN A 73 -15.96 -9.86 -4.51
CA ASN A 73 -17.14 -9.01 -4.61
C ASN A 73 -16.87 -7.58 -4.13
N GLY A 74 -16.36 -7.43 -2.91
CA GLY A 74 -16.08 -6.14 -2.32
C GLY A 74 -15.03 -5.33 -3.10
N LEU A 75 -13.94 -5.97 -3.53
CA LEU A 75 -12.92 -5.36 -4.40
C LEU A 75 -13.52 -4.79 -5.69
N LEU A 76 -14.53 -5.47 -6.27
CA LEU A 76 -15.09 -5.10 -7.57
C LEU A 76 -16.19 -4.05 -7.48
N ILE A 77 -17.01 -4.05 -6.42
CA ILE A 77 -18.18 -3.18 -6.30
C ILE A 77 -17.90 -1.88 -5.55
N MET A 78 -16.90 -1.85 -4.66
CA MET A 78 -16.68 -0.70 -3.81
C MET A 78 -16.07 0.47 -4.58
N PRO A 79 -16.58 1.70 -4.34
CA PRO A 79 -15.99 2.90 -4.91
C PRO A 79 -14.66 3.23 -4.22
N ASP A 80 -14.63 3.15 -2.90
CA ASP A 80 -13.51 3.52 -2.05
C ASP A 80 -12.82 2.24 -1.56
N LEU A 81 -11.70 1.91 -2.21
CA LEU A 81 -10.92 0.71 -1.92
C LEU A 81 -9.74 1.04 -1.01
N VAL A 82 -9.45 0.15 -0.09
CA VAL A 82 -8.35 0.28 0.87
C VAL A 82 -7.27 -0.76 0.57
N ALA A 83 -6.01 -0.38 0.66
CA ALA A 83 -4.87 -1.28 0.56
C ALA A 83 -3.91 -1.03 1.73
N THR A 84 -4.16 -1.65 2.88
CA THR A 84 -3.42 -1.36 4.12
C THR A 84 -1.91 -1.49 3.94
N GLY A 85 -1.17 -0.46 4.35
CA GLY A 85 0.23 -0.29 3.95
C GLY A 85 0.54 1.18 3.66
N GLY A 86 1.57 1.45 2.88
CA GLY A 86 1.96 2.82 2.56
C GLY A 86 3.38 2.93 2.04
N PHE A 87 3.89 4.16 1.96
CA PHE A 87 5.29 4.39 1.59
C PHE A 87 6.17 4.32 2.84
N ARG A 88 6.82 3.17 3.01
CA ARG A 88 7.78 2.94 4.09
C ARG A 88 9.08 3.68 3.79
N VAL A 89 9.59 4.43 4.74
CA VAL A 89 10.88 5.13 4.62
C VAL A 89 11.89 4.53 5.58
N THR A 90 13.00 4.05 5.04
CA THR A 90 14.08 3.42 5.82
C THR A 90 15.41 4.11 5.52
N ASP A 91 16.23 4.29 6.54
CA ASP A 91 17.64 4.58 6.35
C ASP A 91 18.46 3.29 6.43
N ASP A 92 18.88 2.79 5.28
CA ASP A 92 19.67 1.54 5.20
C ASP A 92 21.01 1.62 5.95
N ALA A 93 21.55 2.81 6.18
CA ALA A 93 22.81 2.95 6.89
C ALA A 93 22.66 2.64 8.39
N THR A 94 21.49 2.93 8.95
CA THR A 94 21.18 2.75 10.37
C THR A 94 20.17 1.64 10.62
N GLY A 95 19.50 1.14 9.58
CA GLY A 95 18.36 0.22 9.67
C GLY A 95 17.10 0.86 10.27
N THR A 96 17.09 2.18 10.48
CA THR A 96 15.97 2.87 11.13
C THR A 96 14.84 3.05 10.13
N VAL A 97 13.65 2.57 10.49
CA VAL A 97 12.40 2.79 9.76
C VAL A 97 11.78 4.06 10.32
N PHE A 98 11.77 5.14 9.54
CA PHE A 98 11.23 6.44 9.95
C PHE A 98 9.72 6.55 9.69
N VAL A 99 9.22 5.75 8.76
CA VAL A 99 7.80 5.67 8.41
C VAL A 99 7.46 4.20 8.30
N GLU A 100 6.71 3.69 9.27
CA GLU A 100 6.11 2.36 9.25
C GLU A 100 4.60 2.54 9.09
N PRO A 101 4.00 2.07 7.97
CA PRO A 101 2.59 2.31 7.74
C PRO A 101 1.72 1.59 8.77
N GLY A 102 1.05 2.34 9.64
CA GLY A 102 0.14 1.80 10.63
C GLY A 102 -1.24 1.47 10.05
N CYS A 103 -2.09 0.83 10.85
CA CYS A 103 -3.44 0.38 10.47
C CYS A 103 -4.43 1.48 10.02
N CYS A 104 -4.07 2.75 10.14
CA CYS A 104 -4.92 3.89 9.79
C CYS A 104 -4.50 4.60 8.50
N ASN A 105 -3.44 4.15 7.84
CA ASN A 105 -3.06 4.59 6.51
C ASN A 105 -2.87 3.38 5.61
N GLY A 106 -3.38 3.48 4.40
CA GLY A 106 -3.12 2.51 3.35
C GLY A 106 -2.30 3.11 2.21
N LEU A 107 -1.95 2.28 1.24
CA LEU A 107 -1.30 2.69 0.01
C LEU A 107 -2.14 3.74 -0.73
N GLU A 108 -3.46 3.74 -0.59
CA GLU A 108 -4.33 4.76 -1.18
C GLU A 108 -4.03 6.19 -0.67
N THR A 109 -3.41 6.35 0.50
CA THR A 109 -3.09 7.68 1.07
C THR A 109 -1.70 8.19 0.66
N TRP A 110 -1.01 7.54 -0.29
CA TRP A 110 0.32 7.99 -0.72
C TRP A 110 0.33 9.43 -1.24
N ARG A 111 -0.82 9.96 -1.72
CA ARG A 111 -0.97 11.36 -2.14
C ARG A 111 -0.71 12.38 -1.04
N ASP A 112 -0.80 12.01 0.23
CA ASP A 112 -0.49 12.90 1.34
C ASP A 112 0.98 13.36 1.29
N TRP A 113 1.86 12.57 0.66
CA TRP A 113 3.23 13.00 0.37
C TRP A 113 3.30 14.20 -0.58
N LEU A 114 2.34 14.35 -1.50
CA LEU A 114 2.26 15.51 -2.39
C LEU A 114 1.89 16.76 -1.60
N ASP A 115 0.95 16.67 -0.65
CA ASP A 115 0.59 17.79 0.23
C ASP A 115 1.76 18.23 1.12
N VAL A 116 2.54 17.27 1.63
CA VAL A 116 3.80 17.55 2.32
C VAL A 116 4.78 18.27 1.39
N LEU A 117 4.97 17.76 0.17
CA LEU A 117 5.89 18.35 -0.80
C LEU A 117 5.47 19.77 -1.22
N ASP A 118 4.18 20.04 -1.35
CA ASP A 118 3.64 21.35 -1.69
C ASP A 118 3.61 22.32 -0.50
N GLY A 119 3.81 21.80 0.72
CA GLY A 119 3.80 22.57 1.96
C GLY A 119 2.39 22.99 2.39
N THR A 120 1.36 22.31 1.87
CA THR A 120 -0.05 22.56 2.17
C THR A 120 -0.54 21.75 3.36
N GLY A 121 0.19 20.71 3.77
CA GLY A 121 -0.18 19.84 4.89
C GLY A 121 0.98 19.09 5.55
N CYS A 122 0.61 18.16 6.43
CA CYS A 122 1.48 17.14 6.99
C CYS A 122 0.86 15.76 6.72
N SER A 123 1.69 14.73 6.66
CA SER A 123 1.22 13.34 6.54
C SER A 123 1.56 12.59 7.82
N SER A 124 0.57 11.91 8.40
CA SER A 124 0.73 11.03 9.55
C SER A 124 0.67 9.60 9.06
N PHE A 125 1.57 8.73 9.51
CA PHE A 125 1.71 7.39 8.96
C PHE A 125 1.29 6.27 9.90
N GLY A 126 0.73 6.57 11.06
CA GLY A 126 0.28 5.57 12.01
C GLY A 126 0.06 6.15 13.39
N HIS A 127 -0.29 5.27 14.33
CA HIS A 127 -0.56 5.66 15.72
C HIS A 127 0.55 5.27 16.70
N ASP A 128 1.32 4.21 16.43
CA ASP A 128 2.41 3.76 17.29
C ASP A 128 3.49 3.02 16.47
N PRO A 129 4.63 3.67 16.14
CA PRO A 129 4.95 5.06 16.47
C PRO A 129 4.09 6.05 15.67
N SER A 130 3.81 7.24 16.24
CA SER A 130 3.09 8.32 15.56
C SER A 130 4.02 9.07 14.61
N SER A 131 4.43 8.42 13.51
CA SER A 131 5.35 8.99 12.53
C SER A 131 4.70 10.08 11.69
N VAL A 132 5.40 11.20 11.50
CA VAL A 132 4.90 12.36 10.75
C VAL A 132 5.94 12.89 9.79
N ALA A 133 5.49 13.26 8.58
CA ALA A 133 6.21 14.07 7.63
C ALA A 133 5.64 15.50 7.59
N GLU A 134 6.52 16.49 7.70
CA GLU A 134 6.17 17.90 7.55
C GLU A 134 7.23 18.63 6.72
N ARG A 135 6.81 19.66 5.96
CA ARG A 135 7.74 20.52 5.25
C ARG A 135 8.15 21.71 6.10
N VAL A 136 9.46 21.90 6.23
CA VAL A 136 10.10 23.03 6.93
C VAL A 136 11.04 23.72 5.94
N GLY A 137 10.57 24.81 5.32
CA GLY A 137 11.30 25.53 4.29
C GLY A 137 11.55 24.66 3.05
N ASP A 138 12.82 24.44 2.70
CA ASP A 138 13.24 23.60 1.57
C ASP A 138 13.57 22.15 1.97
N THR A 139 13.20 21.78 3.19
CA THR A 139 13.41 20.43 3.72
C THR A 139 12.09 19.80 4.12
N VAL A 140 12.00 18.48 4.00
CA VAL A 140 10.98 17.65 4.63
C VAL A 140 11.62 17.02 5.86
N ARG A 141 10.98 17.21 7.01
CA ARG A 141 11.33 16.58 8.26
C ARG A 141 10.46 15.34 8.44
N LEU A 142 11.10 14.21 8.71
CA LEU A 142 10.42 12.98 9.15
C LEU A 142 10.75 12.77 10.63
N THR A 143 9.73 12.72 11.46
CA THR A 143 9.84 12.43 12.89
C THR A 143 9.28 11.03 13.13
N LEU A 144 10.08 10.15 13.75
CA LEU A 144 9.67 8.77 13.99
C LEU A 144 8.43 8.69 14.87
N ASP A 145 8.44 9.41 15.98
CA ASP A 145 7.31 9.47 16.91
C ASP A 145 7.17 10.89 17.48
N VAL A 146 6.12 11.61 17.09
CA VAL A 146 5.86 12.97 17.59
C VAL A 146 5.49 12.99 19.09
N HIS A 147 5.08 11.85 19.65
CA HIS A 147 4.77 11.71 21.07
C HIS A 147 5.97 11.24 21.92
N GLY A 148 7.07 10.83 21.28
CA GLY A 148 8.30 10.36 21.94
C GLY A 148 9.14 11.44 22.61
N GLY A 149 8.74 12.72 22.51
CA GLY A 149 9.46 13.86 23.09
C GLY A 149 10.82 14.16 22.41
N ASP A 150 11.68 14.91 23.09
CA ASP A 150 12.95 15.44 22.54
C ASP A 150 13.97 14.36 22.10
N GLY A 151 13.74 13.09 22.48
CA GLY A 151 14.60 11.97 22.10
C GLY A 151 14.16 11.23 20.83
N SER A 152 13.03 11.61 20.22
CA SER A 152 12.51 10.95 19.03
C SER A 152 13.45 11.13 17.84
N PRO A 153 13.84 10.05 17.13
CA PRO A 153 14.65 10.16 15.92
C PRO A 153 13.99 11.05 14.87
N VAL A 154 14.78 11.96 14.30
CA VAL A 154 14.37 12.87 13.24
C VAL A 154 15.37 12.80 12.10
N ILE A 155 14.88 12.76 10.87
CA ILE A 155 15.68 12.96 9.66
C ILE A 155 15.14 14.15 8.86
N GLN A 156 16.06 14.88 8.22
CA GLN A 156 15.74 15.96 7.30
C GLN A 156 16.29 15.64 5.92
N LEU A 157 15.43 15.77 4.91
CA LEU A 157 15.73 15.54 3.51
C LEU A 157 15.38 16.79 2.72
N SER A 158 16.11 17.08 1.64
CA SER A 158 15.68 18.16 0.74
C SER A 158 14.35 17.77 0.08
N VAL A 159 13.52 18.77 -0.21
CA VAL A 159 12.25 18.56 -0.95
C VAL A 159 12.49 17.84 -2.28
N ASP A 160 13.56 18.17 -3.00
CA ASP A 160 13.90 17.51 -4.27
C ASP A 160 14.26 16.02 -4.08
N HIS A 161 14.92 15.67 -2.97
CA HIS A 161 15.22 14.29 -2.65
C HIS A 161 13.94 13.51 -2.34
N VAL A 162 13.04 14.05 -1.51
CA VAL A 162 11.76 13.40 -1.22
C VAL A 162 10.89 13.26 -2.47
N ARG A 163 10.87 14.27 -3.34
CA ARG A 163 10.16 14.18 -4.63
C ARG A 163 10.69 13.03 -5.49
N THR A 164 12.00 12.81 -5.51
CA THR A 164 12.63 11.70 -6.23
C THR A 164 12.23 10.35 -5.62
N LEU A 165 12.21 10.26 -4.29
CA LEU A 165 11.79 9.04 -3.56
C LEU A 165 10.32 8.70 -3.84
N VAL A 166 9.42 9.68 -3.76
CA VAL A 166 7.98 9.52 -4.06
C VAL A 166 7.77 9.09 -5.50
N ALA A 167 8.48 9.70 -6.45
CA ALA A 167 8.40 9.33 -7.87
C ALA A 167 8.90 7.89 -8.12
N GLY A 168 9.94 7.46 -7.40
CA GLY A 168 10.43 6.07 -7.43
C GLY A 168 9.39 5.09 -6.91
N ALA A 169 8.81 5.35 -5.74
CA ALA A 169 7.77 4.49 -5.15
C ALA A 169 6.50 4.42 -6.02
N GLN A 170 6.10 5.52 -6.68
CA GLN A 170 5.03 5.48 -7.68
C GLN A 170 5.37 4.61 -8.89
N LEU A 171 6.63 4.65 -9.35
CA LEU A 171 7.08 3.82 -10.46
C LEU A 171 7.03 2.34 -10.08
N ASP A 172 7.45 2.00 -8.86
CA ASP A 172 7.35 0.63 -8.32
C ASP A 172 5.90 0.13 -8.30
N LEU A 173 4.95 0.94 -7.83
CA LEU A 173 3.53 0.60 -7.87
C LEU A 173 3.02 0.37 -9.31
N ARG A 174 3.46 1.18 -10.28
CA ARG A 174 3.09 0.99 -11.70
C ARG A 174 3.68 -0.31 -12.26
N HIS A 175 4.91 -0.66 -11.89
CA HIS A 175 5.50 -1.93 -12.30
C HIS A 175 4.76 -3.12 -11.68
N PHE A 176 4.41 -3.04 -10.40
CA PHE A 176 3.56 -4.03 -9.74
C PHE A 176 2.21 -4.20 -10.47
N LEU A 177 1.54 -3.12 -10.86
CA LEU A 177 0.29 -3.20 -11.62
C LEU A 177 0.44 -3.93 -12.96
N GLY A 178 1.58 -3.75 -13.64
CA GLY A 178 1.89 -4.50 -14.87
C GLY A 178 2.01 -6.01 -14.61
N LEU A 179 2.65 -6.40 -13.51
CA LEU A 179 2.73 -7.79 -13.07
C LEU A 179 1.34 -8.33 -12.68
N ALA A 180 0.57 -7.55 -11.91
CA ALA A 180 -0.77 -7.92 -11.46
C ALA A 180 -1.74 -8.12 -12.63
N GLY A 181 -1.68 -7.29 -13.67
CA GLY A 181 -2.47 -7.47 -14.89
C GLY A 181 -2.15 -8.78 -15.60
N THR A 182 -0.85 -9.06 -15.80
CA THR A 182 -0.40 -10.33 -16.41
C THR A 182 -0.80 -11.54 -15.57
N TRP A 183 -0.67 -11.43 -14.24
CA TRP A 183 -1.08 -12.47 -13.30
C TRP A 183 -2.60 -12.71 -13.37
N ALA A 184 -3.40 -11.64 -13.45
CA ALA A 184 -4.86 -11.73 -13.48
C ALA A 184 -5.36 -12.37 -14.77
N GLU A 185 -4.72 -12.12 -15.92
CA GLU A 185 -5.02 -12.81 -17.17
C GLU A 185 -4.79 -14.33 -17.07
N GLN A 186 -3.77 -14.75 -16.33
CA GLN A 186 -3.41 -16.16 -16.18
C GLN A 186 -4.30 -16.90 -15.16
N HIS A 187 -4.62 -16.27 -14.03
CA HIS A 187 -5.31 -16.94 -12.91
C HIS A 187 -6.80 -16.64 -12.87
N LEU A 188 -7.21 -15.46 -13.33
CA LEU A 188 -8.56 -14.94 -13.24
C LEU A 188 -9.06 -14.41 -14.60
N PRO A 189 -8.98 -15.18 -15.71
CA PRO A 189 -9.18 -14.65 -17.07
C PRO A 189 -10.55 -13.96 -17.25
N ALA A 190 -11.60 -14.46 -16.59
CA ALA A 190 -12.94 -13.86 -16.65
C ALA A 190 -13.05 -12.51 -15.90
N HIS A 191 -12.15 -12.24 -14.96
CA HIS A 191 -12.15 -11.05 -14.10
C HIS A 191 -10.93 -10.16 -14.31
N ALA A 192 -9.99 -10.53 -15.20
CA ALA A 192 -8.68 -9.91 -15.32
C ALA A 192 -8.72 -8.38 -15.46
N ALA A 193 -9.55 -7.88 -16.38
CA ALA A 193 -9.73 -6.45 -16.59
C ALA A 193 -10.34 -5.74 -15.37
N ALA A 194 -11.33 -6.37 -14.73
CA ALA A 194 -12.04 -5.80 -13.59
C ALA A 194 -11.15 -5.73 -12.34
N VAL A 195 -10.41 -6.81 -12.06
CA VAL A 195 -9.44 -6.88 -10.96
C VAL A 195 -8.31 -5.87 -11.18
N THR A 196 -7.75 -5.81 -12.38
CA THR A 196 -6.68 -4.83 -12.69
C THR A 196 -7.18 -3.39 -12.49
N ALA A 197 -8.38 -3.08 -12.97
CA ALA A 197 -8.98 -1.76 -12.77
C ALA A 197 -9.26 -1.45 -11.29
N ALA A 198 -9.65 -2.46 -10.49
CA ALA A 198 -9.83 -2.31 -9.05
C ALA A 198 -8.50 -2.04 -8.34
N LEU A 199 -7.42 -2.75 -8.68
CA LEU A 199 -6.10 -2.52 -8.12
C LEU A 199 -5.56 -1.11 -8.45
N VAL A 200 -5.81 -0.60 -9.65
CA VAL A 200 -5.46 0.79 -10.01
C VAL A 200 -6.16 1.79 -9.09
N ARG A 201 -7.43 1.56 -8.75
CA ARG A 201 -8.19 2.41 -7.81
C ARG A 201 -7.70 2.27 -6.38
N ALA A 202 -7.46 1.03 -5.91
CA ALA A 202 -6.98 0.76 -4.56
C ALA A 202 -5.58 1.34 -4.28
N LEU A 203 -4.75 1.50 -5.31
CA LEU A 203 -3.44 2.16 -5.20
C LEU A 203 -3.49 3.64 -5.55
N ASP A 204 -4.70 4.16 -5.80
CA ASP A 204 -4.97 5.51 -6.26
C ASP A 204 -3.99 5.93 -7.38
N LEU A 205 -3.80 5.10 -8.41
CA LEU A 205 -2.91 5.44 -9.54
C LEU A 205 -3.66 6.03 -10.74
N THR A 206 -4.94 6.32 -10.58
CA THR A 206 -5.71 7.08 -11.56
C THR A 206 -5.15 8.50 -11.69
N PRO A 207 -4.96 9.02 -12.93
CA PRO A 207 -4.66 10.42 -13.13
C PRO A 207 -5.69 11.28 -12.41
N ALA A 208 -5.26 12.32 -11.70
CA ALA A 208 -6.19 13.30 -11.16
C ALA A 208 -7.01 13.89 -12.32
N PRO A 209 -8.34 14.03 -12.17
CA PRO A 209 -9.22 14.58 -13.20
C PRO A 209 -8.91 16.03 -13.57
#